data_AF-A0A6L5YI26-F1
#
_entry.id   AF-A0A6L5YI26-F1
#
_cell.length_a   1.000
_cell.length_b   1.000
_cell.length_c   1.000
_cell.angle_alpha   90.00
_cell.angle_beta   90.00
_cell.angle_gamma   90.00
#
_symmetry.space_group_name_H-M   'P 1'
#
loop_
_entity.id
_entity.type
_entity.pdbx_description
1 polymer ?
#
loop_
_entity_poly.entity_id
_entity_poly.type
_entity_poly.pdbx_seq_one_letter_code
_entity_poly.pdbx_strand_id
1 'polypeptide(L)'
;MTNTALGAGAEKAQEIIFISEAHEKFYYEKLKEVRYQDVYHKALCYCLGINDDTRRNANRIYDFKTGCVKTECLHEGWQTSGSVKVVRMA
;
A
#
# COMPACT_ATOMS: atom_id res chain seq x y z
N MET A 1 -30.82 25.08 28.13
CA MET A 1 -30.17 23.97 28.84
C MET A 1 -30.63 22.70 28.15
N THR A 2 -29.80 21.93 27.45
CA THR A 2 -28.49 21.39 27.83
C THR A 2 -27.44 21.56 26.73
N ASN A 3 -26.27 22.09 27.11
CA ASN A 3 -25.03 21.98 26.36
C ASN A 3 -24.48 20.56 26.55
N THR A 4 -23.97 19.94 25.49
CA THR A 4 -22.89 18.96 25.64
C THR A 4 -22.01 18.99 24.40
N ALA A 5 -20.93 19.77 24.49
CA ALA A 5 -19.81 19.66 23.57
C ALA A 5 -19.05 18.36 23.92
N LEU A 6 -19.27 17.30 23.16
CA LEU A 6 -18.45 16.10 23.26
C LEU A 6 -17.21 16.26 22.37
N GLY A 7 -16.04 16.34 23.01
CA GLY A 7 -14.91 15.58 22.53
C GLY A 7 -13.81 16.34 21.80
N ALA A 8 -13.23 17.37 22.42
CA ALA A 8 -11.79 17.57 22.32
C ALA A 8 -11.10 16.37 23.01
N GLY A 9 -10.68 15.35 22.26
CA GLY A 9 -10.04 14.18 22.87
C GLY A 9 -9.94 12.88 22.06
N ALA A 10 -10.29 12.86 20.77
CA ALA A 10 -9.88 11.78 19.89
C ALA A 10 -8.83 12.34 18.93
N GLU A 11 -7.60 11.84 18.99
CA GLU A 11 -6.69 11.96 17.85
C GLU A 11 -7.51 11.56 16.63
N LYS A 12 -7.67 12.47 15.66
CA LYS A 12 -8.36 12.11 14.41
C LYS A 12 -7.54 10.98 13.80
N ALA A 13 -7.96 9.74 13.99
CA ALA A 13 -7.48 8.62 13.23
C ALA A 13 -7.68 9.02 11.77
N GLN A 14 -6.58 9.36 11.09
CA GLN A 14 -6.66 9.77 9.70
C GLN A 14 -7.20 8.57 8.93
N GLU A 15 -8.39 8.72 8.39
CA GLU A 15 -9.00 7.72 7.53
C GLU A 15 -8.13 7.60 6.27
N ILE A 16 -7.65 6.39 5.99
CA ILE A 16 -6.83 6.12 4.81
C ILE A 16 -7.76 6.19 3.59
N ILE A 17 -7.43 7.04 2.61
CA ILE A 17 -8.20 7.19 1.38
C ILE A 17 -7.65 6.22 0.34
N PHE A 18 -8.51 5.40 -0.26
CA PHE A 18 -8.14 4.50 -1.35
C PHE A 18 -8.76 4.98 -2.66
N ILE A 19 -8.05 4.80 -3.77
CA ILE A 19 -8.56 5.21 -5.10
C ILE A 19 -9.66 4.25 -5.62
N SER A 20 -9.73 3.05 -5.06
CA SER A 20 -10.71 2.01 -5.43
C SER A 20 -10.79 0.92 -4.37
N GLU A 21 -11.87 0.13 -4.40
CA GLU A 21 -12.00 -1.07 -3.57
C GLU A 21 -10.88 -2.09 -3.82
N ALA A 22 -10.40 -2.19 -5.07
CA ALA A 22 -9.28 -3.08 -5.42
C ALA A 22 -7.97 -2.65 -4.74
N HIS A 23 -7.75 -1.34 -4.58
CA HIS A 23 -6.60 -0.79 -3.85
C HIS A 23 -6.70 -1.11 -2.36
N GLU A 24 -7.86 -0.86 -1.74
CA GLU A 24 -8.11 -1.16 -0.34
C GLU A 24 -7.94 -2.65 -0.02
N LYS A 25 -8.58 -3.51 -0.81
CA LYS A 25 -8.50 -4.96 -0.66
C LYS A 25 -7.06 -5.44 -0.74
N PHE A 26 -6.33 -5.00 -1.77
CA PHE A 26 -4.91 -5.36 -1.93
C PHE A 26 -4.08 -4.94 -0.72
N TYR A 27 -4.28 -3.72 -0.22
CA TYR A 27 -3.55 -3.18 0.93
C TYR A 27 -3.69 -4.08 2.16
N TYR A 28 -4.92 -4.42 2.55
CA TYR A 28 -5.17 -5.27 3.72
C TYR A 28 -4.78 -6.74 3.52
N GLU A 29 -4.84 -7.25 2.29
CA GLU A 29 -4.36 -8.60 1.98
C GLU A 29 -2.84 -8.69 2.11
N LYS A 30 -2.10 -7.76 1.48
CA LYS A 30 -0.62 -7.78 1.52
C LYS A 30 -0.03 -7.43 2.88
N LEU A 31 -0.71 -6.62 3.69
CA LEU A 31 -0.30 -6.37 5.06
C LEU A 31 -0.30 -7.61 5.96
N LYS A 32 -1.05 -8.66 5.60
CA LYS A 32 -1.01 -9.94 6.32
C LYS A 32 0.20 -10.79 5.92
N GLU A 33 0.78 -10.52 4.75
CA GLU A 33 1.91 -11.27 4.19
C GLU A 33 3.27 -10.66 4.56
N VAL A 34 3.33 -9.37 4.91
CA VAL A 34 4.58 -8.72 5.33
C VAL A 34 5.07 -9.24 6.68
N ARG A 35 6.39 -9.36 6.82
CA ARG A 35 7.04 -9.78 8.08
C ARG A 35 6.78 -8.84 9.25
N TYR A 36 6.72 -7.53 9.00
CA TYR A 36 6.46 -6.50 10.01
C TYR A 36 5.43 -5.50 9.48
N GLN A 37 4.46 -5.12 10.32
CA GLN A 37 3.48 -4.08 10.00
C GLN A 37 3.94 -2.70 10.46
N ASP A 38 5.18 -2.36 10.13
CA ASP A 38 5.74 -1.03 10.39
C ASP A 38 5.23 0.01 9.36
N VAL A 39 5.63 1.26 9.56
CA VAL A 39 5.22 2.38 8.69
C VAL A 39 5.69 2.22 7.24
N TYR A 40 6.84 1.56 7.00
CA TYR A 40 7.39 1.37 5.67
C TYR A 40 6.65 0.31 4.89
N HIS A 41 6.34 -0.82 5.53
CA HIS A 41 5.57 -1.90 4.90
C HIS A 41 4.13 -1.48 4.61
N LYS A 42 3.54 -0.65 5.48
CA LYS A 42 2.24 0.00 5.21
C LYS A 42 2.34 0.92 4.00
N ALA A 43 3.32 1.82 3.96
CA ALA A 43 3.52 2.71 2.80
C ALA A 43 3.76 1.92 1.50
N LEU A 44 4.58 0.87 1.54
CA LEU A 44 4.87 -0.01 0.40
C LEU A 44 3.58 -0.67 -0.12
N CYS A 45 2.83 -1.37 0.75
CA CYS A 45 1.59 -2.03 0.35
C CYS A 45 0.58 -1.03 -0.21
N TYR A 46 0.52 0.17 0.37
CA TYR A 46 -0.36 1.24 -0.11
C TYR A 46 0.06 1.70 -1.50
N CYS A 47 1.35 1.98 -1.73
CA CYS A 47 1.86 2.46 -3.01
C CYS A 47 1.65 1.42 -4.11
N LEU A 48 2.05 0.16 -3.88
CA LEU A 48 1.86 -0.93 -4.83
C LEU A 48 0.38 -1.20 -5.15
N GLY A 49 -0.51 -0.87 -4.21
CA GLY A 49 -1.95 -1.01 -4.40
C GLY A 49 -2.59 0.01 -5.33
N ILE A 50 -1.92 1.13 -5.66
CA ILE A 50 -2.48 2.21 -6.48
C ILE A 50 -2.70 1.77 -7.93
N ASN A 51 -1.72 1.08 -8.53
CA ASN A 51 -1.73 0.72 -9.94
C ASN A 51 -2.09 -0.77 -10.14
N ASP A 52 -2.83 -1.06 -11.21
CA ASP A 52 -3.30 -2.43 -11.48
C ASP A 52 -2.16 -3.40 -11.81
N ASP A 53 -1.19 -2.96 -12.61
CA ASP A 53 -0.05 -3.79 -12.99
C ASP A 53 0.80 -4.13 -11.76
N THR A 54 0.99 -3.17 -10.84
CA THR A 54 1.76 -3.41 -9.60
C THR A 54 1.02 -4.33 -8.63
N ARG A 55 -0.32 -4.27 -8.57
CA ARG A 55 -1.11 -5.25 -7.80
C ARG A 55 -0.95 -6.67 -8.34
N ARG A 56 -1.07 -6.84 -9.67
CA ARG A 56 -0.94 -8.15 -10.33
C ARG A 56 0.45 -8.74 -10.20
N ASN A 57 1.48 -7.89 -10.15
CA ASN A 57 2.88 -8.30 -10.13
C ASN A 57 3.57 -8.05 -8.78
N ALA A 58 2.83 -7.86 -7.69
CA ALA A 58 3.38 -7.50 -6.38
C ALA A 58 4.49 -8.45 -5.90
N ASN A 59 4.32 -9.76 -6.09
CA ASN A 59 5.33 -10.77 -5.71
C ASN A 59 6.59 -10.76 -6.58
N ARG A 60 6.52 -10.12 -7.77
CA ARG A 60 7.66 -9.87 -8.65
C ARG A 60 8.40 -8.59 -8.28
N ILE A 61 7.73 -7.65 -7.62
CA ILE A 61 8.30 -6.38 -7.15
C ILE A 61 8.91 -6.54 -5.75
N TYR A 62 8.24 -7.26 -4.86
CA TYR A 62 8.62 -7.41 -3.47
C TYR A 62 8.43 -8.84 -2.99
N ASP A 63 9.43 -9.37 -2.31
CA ASP A 63 9.30 -10.61 -1.56
C ASP A 63 8.72 -10.32 -0.17
N PHE A 64 7.42 -10.56 0.00
CA PHE A 64 6.72 -10.33 1.26
C PHE A 64 7.25 -11.21 2.41
N LYS A 65 7.84 -12.37 2.10
CA LYS A 65 8.38 -13.30 3.10
C LYS A 65 9.76 -12.85 3.59
N THR A 66 10.68 -12.54 2.67
CA THR A 66 12.06 -12.15 3.04
C THR A 66 12.18 -10.66 3.36
N GLY A 67 11.25 -9.84 2.87
CA GLY A 67 11.26 -8.39 2.99
C GLY A 67 12.23 -7.70 2.02
N CYS A 68 12.45 -8.30 0.84
CA CYS A 68 13.42 -7.81 -0.13
C CYS A 68 12.74 -7.30 -1.40
N VAL A 69 13.19 -6.14 -1.90
CA VAL A 69 12.80 -5.62 -3.22
C VAL A 69 13.50 -6.40 -4.32
N LYS A 70 12.77 -6.74 -5.37
CA LYS A 70 13.22 -7.45 -6.57
C LYS A 70 13.42 -6.44 -7.71
N THR A 71 14.61 -5.86 -7.77
CA THR A 71 14.93 -4.78 -8.72
C THR A 71 14.80 -5.19 -10.19
N GLU A 72 14.92 -6.49 -10.47
CA GLU A 72 14.70 -7.08 -11.79
C GLU A 72 13.31 -6.75 -12.37
N CYS A 73 12.31 -6.48 -11.52
CA CYS A 73 10.97 -6.12 -11.94
C CYS A 73 10.92 -4.89 -12.87
N LEU A 74 11.91 -3.99 -12.80
CA LEU A 74 12.00 -2.80 -13.66
C LEU A 74 12.30 -3.12 -15.13
N HIS A 75 12.80 -4.32 -15.41
CA HIS A 75 13.16 -4.78 -16.75
C HIS A 75 12.17 -5.81 -17.30
N GLU A 76 11.12 -6.14 -16.55
CA GLU A 76 10.13 -7.14 -16.96
C GLU A 76 9.11 -6.55 -17.94
N GLY A 77 8.71 -7.35 -18.94
CA GLY A 77 7.87 -6.90 -20.05
C GLY A 77 6.41 -6.53 -19.71
N TRP A 78 5.99 -6.67 -18.45
CA TRP A 78 4.66 -6.24 -18.01
C TRP A 78 4.61 -4.77 -17.60
N GLN A 79 5.77 -4.11 -17.43
CA GLN A 79 5.85 -2.73 -16.97
C GLN A 79 5.23 -1.75 -17.96
N THR A 80 4.43 -0.83 -17.45
CA THR A 80 3.91 0.36 -18.13
C THR A 80 4.54 1.63 -17.54
N SER A 81 4.36 2.78 -18.19
CA SER A 81 4.85 4.06 -17.64
C SER A 81 4.24 4.38 -16.27
N GLY A 82 3.02 3.91 -16.01
CA GLY A 82 2.33 4.07 -14.72
C GLY A 82 2.92 3.16 -13.65
N SER A 83 3.12 1.88 -13.96
CA SER A 83 3.67 0.93 -12.99
C SER A 83 5.12 1.25 -12.62
N VAL A 84 5.95 1.70 -13.57
CA VAL A 84 7.34 2.13 -13.30
C VAL A 84 7.39 3.28 -12.29
N LYS A 85 6.45 4.24 -12.39
CA LYS A 85 6.36 5.35 -11.42
C LYS A 85 6.01 4.86 -10.02
N VAL A 86 5.03 3.94 -9.91
CA VAL A 86 4.63 3.38 -8.62
C VAL A 86 5.75 2.56 -8.00
N VAL A 87 6.42 1.69 -8.77
CA VAL A 87 7.54 0.86 -8.28
C VAL A 87 8.71 1.72 -7.77
N ARG A 88 8.95 2.88 -8.37
CA ARG A 88 10.02 3.80 -7.93
C ARG A 88 9.63 4.64 -6.70
N MET A 89 8.34 4.81 -6.45
CA MET A 89 7.83 5.56 -5.31
C MET A 89 7.72 4.69 -4.05
N ALA A 90 7.41 3.41 -4.24
CA ALA A 90 7.23 2.40 -3.21
C ALA A 90 8.59 1.96 -2.62
#